data_AF-A0A957N0G6-F1
#
_entry.id   AF-A0A957N0G6-F1
#
_cell.length_a   1.000
_cell.length_b   1.000
_cell.length_c   1.000
_cell.angle_alpha   90.00
_cell.angle_beta   90.00
_cell.angle_gamma   90.00
#
_symmetry.space_group_name_H-M   'P 1'
#
loop_
_entity.id
_entity.type
_entity.pdbx_description
1 polymer ?
#
loop_
_entity_poly.entity_id
_entity_poly.type
_entity_poly.pdbx_seq_one_letter_code
_entity_poly.pdbx_strand_id
1 'polypeptide(L)' 'MPARDELIARKHEVQRKLAQTRRALDLAQHPRQGKPQPRRIRRLEAELDRLMAEEYRLRLAIDQAR' A
#
# COMPACT_ATOMS: atom_id res chain seq x y z
N MET A 1 21.09 3.19 -11.36
CA MET A 1 19.76 3.75 -11.11
C MET A 1 18.75 2.89 -11.85
N PRO A 2 17.65 2.45 -11.23
CA PRO A 2 16.62 1.69 -11.93
C PRO A 2 16.10 2.49 -13.12
N ALA A 3 15.74 1.81 -14.21
CA ALA A 3 15.16 2.48 -15.36
C ALA A 3 13.79 3.08 -14.98
N ARG A 4 13.42 4.19 -15.62
CA ARG A 4 12.14 4.86 -15.35
C ARG A 4 10.93 3.92 -15.47
N ASP A 5 10.97 2.99 -16.42
CA ASP A 5 9.93 1.99 -16.62
C ASP A 5 9.83 0.99 -15.47
N GLU A 6 10.96 0.61 -14.86
CA GLU A 6 11.00 -0.25 -13.66
C GLU A 6 10.36 0.45 -12.46
N LEU A 7 10.62 1.75 -12.29
CA LEU A 7 10.01 2.55 -11.23
C LEU A 7 8.49 2.67 -11.42
N ILE A 8 8.03 2.81 -12.66
CA ILE A 8 6.60 2.85 -13.00
C ILE A 8 5.94 1.50 -12.72
N ALA A 9 6.57 0.39 -13.16
CA ALA A 9 6.07 -0.96 -12.88
C ALA A 9 5.95 -1.19 -11.37
N ARG A 10 6.97 -0.79 -10.61
CA ARG A 10 6.96 -0.90 -9.15
C ARG A 10 5.86 -0.04 -8.50
N LYS A 11 5.62 1.18 -9.00
CA LYS A 11 4.52 2.04 -8.54
C LYS A 11 3.17 1.36 -8.74
N HIS A 12 2.93 0.71 -9.88
CA HIS A 12 1.70 -0.05 -10.11
C HIS A 12 1.53 -1.24 -9.14
N GLU A 13 2.61 -1.95 -8.81
CA GLU A 13 2.57 -2.99 -7.78
C GLU A 13 2.16 -2.45 -6.42
N VAL A 14 2.77 -1.35 -5.99
CA VAL A 14 2.46 -0.70 -4.71
C VAL A 14 1.01 -0.23 -4.67
N GLN A 15 0.49 0.32 -5.78
CA GLN A 15 -0.92 0.70 -5.90
C GLN A 15 -1.87 -0.51 -5.78
N ARG A 16 -1.53 -1.65 -6.41
CA ARG A 16 -2.31 -2.89 -6.26
C ARG A 16 -2.32 -3.37 -4.81
N LYS A 17 -1.17 -3.34 -4.14
CA LYS A 17 -1.05 -3.70 -2.72
C LYS A 17 -1.86 -2.76 -1.83
N LEU A 18 -1.79 -1.45 -2.05
CA LEU A 18 -2.60 -0.46 -1.33
C LEU A 18 -4.09 -0.76 -1.44
N ALA A 19 -4.58 -1.07 -2.64
CA ALA A 19 -5.98 -1.42 -2.84
C ALA A 19 -6.38 -2.70 -2.09
N GLN A 20 -5.52 -3.73 -2.10
CA GLN A 20 -5.75 -4.97 -1.36
C GLN A 20 -5.73 -4.73 0.16
N THR A 21 -4.73 -4.02 0.69
CA THR A 21 -4.60 -3.72 2.12
C THR A 21 -5.78 -2.87 2.62
N ARG A 22 -6.23 -1.88 1.84
CA ARG A 22 -7.45 -1.11 2.14
C ARG A 22 -8.70 -1.98 2.25
N ARG A 23 -8.91 -2.87 1.28
CA ARG A 23 -10.03 -3.83 1.33
C ARG A 23 -9.92 -4.77 2.54
N ALA A 24 -8.73 -5.25 2.85
CA ALA A 24 -8.51 -6.11 4.01
C ALA A 24 -8.74 -5.37 5.34
N LEU A 25 -8.38 -4.08 5.41
CA LEU A 25 -8.62 -3.22 6.57
C LEU A 25 -10.11 -3.00 6.79
N ASP A 26 -10.84 -2.65 5.73
CA ASP A 26 -12.30 -2.48 5.75
C ASP A 26 -13.02 -3.75 6.24
N LEU A 27 -12.64 -4.92 5.70
CA LEU A 27 -13.16 -6.20 6.16
C LEU A 27 -12.81 -6.53 7.63
N ALA A 28 -11.66 -6.05 8.12
CA ALA A 28 -11.24 -6.27 9.49
C ALA A 28 -11.93 -5.32 10.48
N GLN A 29 -12.26 -4.10 10.05
CA GLN A 29 -13.02 -3.09 10.81
C GLN A 29 -14.53 -3.43 10.84
N HIS A 30 -15.06 -3.94 9.73
CA HIS A 30 -16.46 -4.30 9.55
C HIS A 30 -16.62 -5.79 9.22
N PRO A 31 -16.28 -6.70 10.14
CA PRO A 31 -16.41 -8.13 9.90
C PRO A 31 -17.89 -8.50 9.74
N ARG A 32 -18.23 -9.19 8.66
CA ARG A 32 -19.59 -9.73 8.43
C ARG A 32 -20.00 -10.76 9.48
N GLN A 33 -19.03 -11.45 10.08
CA GLN A 33 -19.21 -12.43 11.15
C GLN A 33 -18.00 -12.39 12.10
N GLY A 34 -18.25 -12.51 13.40
CA GLY A 34 -17.22 -12.49 14.44
C GLY A 34 -16.92 -11.11 15.03
N LYS A 35 -15.87 -11.04 15.87
CA LYS A 35 -15.45 -9.80 16.53
C LYS A 35 -14.33 -9.10 15.76
N PRO A 36 -14.28 -7.75 15.75
CA PRO A 36 -13.15 -7.00 15.20
C PRO A 36 -11.82 -7.47 15.80
N GLN A 37 -10.79 -7.55 14.96
CA GLN A 37 -9.45 -7.98 15.38
C GLN A 37 -8.51 -6.77 15.45
N PRO A 38 -8.41 -6.06 16.59
CA PRO A 38 -7.67 -4.80 16.68
C PRO A 38 -6.19 -4.95 16.37
N ARG A 39 -5.58 -6.09 16.70
CA ARG A 39 -4.18 -6.39 16.31
C ARG A 39 -4.00 -6.48 14.79
N ARG A 40 -4.98 -7.08 14.09
CA ARG A 40 -4.96 -7.21 12.64
C ARG A 40 -5.19 -5.86 11.97
N ILE A 41 -6.13 -5.07 12.49
CA ILE A 41 -6.39 -3.69 12.04
C ILE A 41 -5.11 -2.85 12.12
N ARG A 42 -4.46 -2.79 13.30
CA ARG A 42 -3.21 -2.03 13.49
C ARG A 42 -2.09 -2.47 12.54
N ARG A 43 -1.99 -3.77 12.26
CA ARG A 43 -1.00 -4.29 11.31
C ARG A 43 -1.28 -3.82 9.89
N LEU A 44 -2.55 -3.86 9.48
CA LEU A 44 -2.98 -3.41 8.16
C LEU A 44 -2.83 -1.89 8.00
N GLU A 45 -3.12 -1.10 9.03
CA GLU A 45 -2.87 0.35 9.07
C GLU A 45 -1.37 0.64 8.89
N ALA A 46 -0.50 -0.01 9.68
CA ALA A 46 0.95 0.17 9.55
C ALA A 46 1.49 -0.27 8.17
N GLU A 47 0.91 -1.31 7.57
CA GLU A 47 1.26 -1.74 6.22
C GLU A 47 0.82 -0.71 5.17
N LEU A 48 -0.36 -0.13 5.33
CA LEU A 48 -0.90 0.91 4.46
C LEU A 48 -0.02 2.17 4.51
N ASP A 49 0.40 2.60 5.69
CA ASP A 49 1.32 3.73 5.86
C ASP A 49 2.67 3.50 5.16
N ARG A 50 3.23 2.30 5.31
CA ARG A 50 4.48 1.92 4.62
C ARG A 50 4.33 1.95 3.10
N LEU A 51 3.23 1.41 2.59
CA LEU A 51 2.96 1.40 1.15
C LEU A 51 2.71 2.81 0.61
N MET A 52 2.05 3.70 1.36
CA MET A 52 1.89 5.10 0.97
C MET A 52 3.23 5.84 0.92
N ALA A 53 4.10 5.60 1.90
CA ALA A 53 5.45 6.16 1.90
C ALA A 53 6.30 5.64 0.73
N GLU A 54 6.20 4.35 0.40
CA GLU A 54 6.86 3.76 -0.78
C GLU A 54 6.33 4.36 -2.09
N GLU A 55 5.02 4.53 -2.21
CA GLU A 55 4.39 5.16 -3.38
C GLU A 55 4.86 6.60 -3.59
N TYR A 56 4.97 7.37 -2.51
CA TYR A 56 5.50 8.72 -2.54
C TYR A 56 6.98 8.76 -3.00
N ARG A 57 7.83 7.89 -2.43
CA ARG A 57 9.24 7.78 -2.84
C ARG A 57 9.38 7.41 -4.32
N LEU A 58 8.54 6.50 -4.80
CA LEU A 58 8.52 6.10 -6.21
C LEU A 58 8.10 7.25 -7.12
N ARG A 59 7.13 8.07 -6.73
CA ARG A 59 6.78 9.29 -7.49
C ARG A 59 7.98 10.23 -7.61
N LEU A 60 8.64 10.54 -6.50
CA LEU A 60 9.82 11.41 -6.51
C LEU A 60 10.95 10.84 -7.40
N ALA A 61 11.20 9.53 -7.31
CA ALA A 61 12.22 8.88 -8.13
C ALA A 61 11.89 8.91 -9.63
N ILE A 62 10.61 8.73 -10.00
CA ILE A 62 10.15 8.84 -11.39
C ILE A 62 10.31 10.27 -11.91
N ASP A 63 9.98 11.26 -11.09
CA ASP A 63 10.09 12.67 -11.46
C ASP A 63 11.55 13.10 -11.63
N GLN A 64 12.47 12.55 -10.83
CA GLN A 64 13.92 12.77 -10.94
C GLN A 64 14.58 12.02 -12.11
N ALA A 65 13.99 10.92 -12.55
CA ALA A 65 14.47 10.13 -13.69
C ALA A 65 13.97 10.66 -15.05
N ARG A 66 13.44 11.89 -15.07
CA ARG A 66 12.89 12.56 -16.25
C ARG A 66 13.96 13.39 -16.95
#